data_AF-X5VNS5-F1
#
_entry.id   AF-X5VNS5-F1
#
_cell.length_a   1.000
_cell.length_b   1.000
_cell.length_c   1.000
_cell.angle_alpha   90.00
_cell.angle_beta   90.00
_cell.angle_gamma   90.00
#
_symmetry.space_group_name_H-M   'P 1'
#
loop_
_entity.id
_entity.type
_entity.pdbx_description
1 polymer ?
#
loop_
_entity_poly.entity_id
_entity_poly.type
_entity_poly.pdbx_seq_one_letter_code
_entity_poly.pdbx_strand_id
1 'polypeptide(L)'
;MTIGHKVKLRIDAAMLAALRKDDQEAKLPAWVNHDIRRTVRTRLSELDVMDEVAEAVIGHVPTALVRTYNQSDRLKVKRDALTRWEGALLALTGRETASNVVAMKVGK
;
A
#
# COMPACT_ATOMS: atom_id res chain seq x y z
N MET A 1 10.21 -25.46 -3.71
CA MET A 1 10.12 -23.99 -3.82
C MET A 1 8.66 -23.55 -3.66
N THR A 2 8.34 -22.74 -2.63
CA THR A 2 6.96 -22.29 -2.34
C THR A 2 6.51 -21.17 -3.29
N ILE A 3 5.20 -20.94 -3.40
CA ILE A 3 4.64 -19.82 -4.19
C ILE A 3 5.22 -18.48 -3.72
N GLY A 4 5.30 -18.26 -2.40
CA GLY A 4 5.87 -17.05 -1.82
C GLY A 4 7.34 -16.81 -2.21
N HIS A 5 8.13 -17.89 -2.33
CA HIS A 5 9.51 -17.79 -2.82
C HIS A 5 9.55 -17.38 -4.31
N LYS A 6 8.68 -17.96 -5.15
CA LYS A 6 8.62 -17.59 -6.58
C LYS A 6 8.27 -16.11 -6.76
N VAL A 7 7.28 -15.63 -6.01
CA VAL A 7 6.84 -14.23 -6.04
C VAL A 7 7.96 -13.30 -5.59
N LYS A 8 8.66 -13.63 -4.49
CA LYS A 8 9.78 -12.81 -4.01
C LYS A 8 10.87 -12.68 -5.06
N LEU A 9 11.33 -13.78 -5.67
CA LEU A 9 12.37 -13.75 -6.70
C LEU A 9 11.99 -12.85 -7.88
N ARG A 10 10.72 -12.89 -8.30
CA ARG A 10 10.23 -12.03 -9.38
C ARG A 10 10.25 -10.54 -8.99
N ILE A 11 9.86 -10.22 -7.75
CA ILE A 11 9.90 -8.85 -7.24
C ILE A 11 11.35 -8.38 -7.08
N ASP A 12 12.24 -9.21 -6.54
CA ASP A 12 13.67 -8.91 -6.39
C ASP A 12 14.30 -8.56 -7.75
N ALA A 13 14.03 -9.37 -8.77
CA ALA A 13 14.50 -9.11 -10.13
C ALA A 13 13.97 -7.78 -10.69
N ALA A 14 12.68 -7.49 -10.48
CA ALA A 14 12.07 -6.23 -10.93
C ALA A 14 12.63 -5.01 -10.19
N MET A 15 12.84 -5.09 -8.87
CA MET A 15 13.41 -4.01 -8.06
C MET A 15 14.88 -3.75 -8.43
N LEU A 16 15.68 -4.81 -8.59
CA LEU A 16 17.08 -4.68 -9.05
C LEU A 16 17.14 -4.03 -10.44
N ALA A 17 16.27 -4.45 -11.37
CA ALA A 17 16.19 -3.85 -12.69
C ALA A 17 15.80 -2.36 -12.64
N ALA A 18 14.92 -1.97 -11.70
CA ALA A 18 14.55 -0.57 -11.51
C ALA A 18 15.70 0.26 -10.93
N LEU A 19 16.36 -0.21 -9.86
CA LEU A 19 17.50 0.47 -9.23
C LEU A 19 18.66 0.68 -10.21
N ARG A 20 18.91 -0.32 -11.06
CA ARG A 20 20.02 -0.28 -12.04
C ARG A 20 19.78 0.62 -13.25
N LYS A 21 18.61 1.25 -13.36
CA LYS A 21 18.40 2.31 -14.36
C LYS A 21 19.19 3.57 -14.03
N ASP A 22 19.33 3.86 -12.74
CA ASP A 22 19.99 5.07 -12.27
C ASP A 22 21.41 4.79 -11.77
N ASP A 23 21.67 3.60 -11.20
CA ASP A 23 22.98 3.16 -10.73
C ASP A 23 23.24 1.67 -11.04
N GLN A 24 24.15 1.38 -11.98
CA GLN A 24 24.44 0.02 -12.44
C GLN A 24 25.00 -0.90 -11.33
N GLU A 25 25.66 -0.33 -10.31
CA GLU A 25 26.22 -1.08 -9.19
C GLU A 25 25.24 -1.24 -8.02
N ALA A 26 24.03 -0.68 -8.14
CA ALA A 26 23.02 -0.72 -7.11
C ALA A 26 22.71 -2.16 -6.65
N LYS A 27 22.62 -2.31 -5.33
CA LYS A 27 22.28 -3.55 -4.64
C LYS A 27 20.93 -3.40 -3.97
N LEU A 28 20.11 -4.44 -4.04
CA LEU A 28 18.83 -4.47 -3.35
C LEU A 28 19.07 -4.62 -1.84
N PRO A 29 18.53 -3.71 -1.01
CA PRO A 29 18.55 -3.89 0.44
C PRO A 29 17.82 -5.18 0.85
N ALA A 30 18.19 -5.74 2.00
CA ALA A 30 17.51 -6.92 2.54
C ALA A 30 16.05 -6.60 2.89
N TRP A 31 15.12 -7.42 2.42
CA TRP A 31 13.69 -7.32 2.71
C TRP A 31 13.02 -8.70 2.62
N VAL A 32 11.86 -8.83 3.26
CA VAL A 32 11.02 -10.04 3.25
C VAL A 32 9.60 -9.72 2.80
N ASN A 33 8.85 -10.72 2.34
CA ASN A 33 7.46 -10.53 1.86
C ASN A 33 6.55 -9.82 2.88
N HIS A 34 6.80 -9.98 4.18
CA HIS A 34 6.04 -9.30 5.24
C HIS A 34 6.20 -7.76 5.20
N ASP A 35 7.28 -7.25 4.60
CA ASP A 35 7.57 -5.82 4.55
C ASP A 35 6.61 -5.07 3.64
N ILE A 36 6.03 -5.75 2.65
CA ILE A 36 4.94 -5.22 1.83
C ILE A 36 3.75 -4.89 2.74
N ARG A 37 3.40 -5.80 3.65
CA ARG A 37 2.30 -5.61 4.61
C ARG A 37 2.61 -4.46 5.57
N ARG A 38 3.83 -4.41 6.12
CA ARG A 38 4.29 -3.34 7.01
C ARG A 38 4.21 -1.97 6.32
N THR A 39 4.68 -1.90 5.07
CA THR A 39 4.65 -0.68 4.26
C THR A 39 3.21 -0.22 4.04
N VAL A 40 2.32 -1.09 3.54
CA VAL A 40 0.90 -0.72 3.33
C VAL A 40 0.25 -0.26 4.63
N ARG A 41 0.53 -0.92 5.76
CA ARG A 41 -0.04 -0.52 7.05
C ARG A 41 0.36 0.88 7.48
N THR A 42 1.65 1.20 7.40
CA THR A 42 2.18 2.53 7.74
C THR A 42 1.61 3.59 6.80
N ARG A 43 1.60 3.31 5.48
CA ARG A 43 1.09 4.26 4.48
C ARG A 43 -0.39 4.55 4.64
N LEU A 44 -1.21 3.57 5.01
CA LEU A 44 -2.62 3.81 5.32
C LEU A 44 -2.79 4.71 6.55
N SER A 45 -1.95 4.56 7.59
CA SER A 45 -1.94 5.50 8.73
C SER A 45 -1.54 6.92 8.33
N GLU A 46 -0.54 7.09 7.46
CA GLU A 46 -0.13 8.40 6.93
C GLU A 46 -1.23 9.10 6.12
N LEU A 47 -2.22 8.33 5.63
CA LEU A 47 -3.39 8.82 4.90
C LEU A 47 -4.63 8.99 5.81
N ASP A 48 -4.42 9.05 7.12
CA ASP A 48 -5.45 9.18 8.15
C ASP A 48 -6.55 8.10 8.08
N VAL A 49 -6.21 6.90 7.60
CA VAL A 49 -7.11 5.75 7.64
C VAL A 49 -7.15 5.22 9.07
N MET A 50 -8.37 5.08 9.62
CA MET A 50 -8.57 4.53 10.96
C MET A 50 -7.89 3.16 11.11
N ASP A 51 -7.24 2.94 12.27
CA ASP A 51 -6.51 1.71 12.56
C ASP A 51 -7.35 0.46 12.31
N GLU A 52 -8.58 0.41 12.82
CA GLU A 52 -9.47 -0.74 12.61
C GLU A 52 -9.67 -1.08 11.13
N VAL A 53 -9.74 -0.07 10.25
CA VAL A 53 -9.87 -0.26 8.80
C VAL A 53 -8.53 -0.71 8.20
N ALA A 54 -7.43 -0.06 8.57
CA ALA A 54 -6.10 -0.38 8.05
C ALA A 54 -5.67 -1.82 8.42
N GLU A 55 -5.91 -2.24 9.67
CA GLU A 55 -5.72 -3.60 10.17
C GLU A 55 -6.57 -4.62 9.39
N ALA A 56 -7.83 -4.28 9.12
CA ALA A 56 -8.72 -5.15 8.36
C ALA A 56 -8.39 -5.21 6.86
N VAL A 57 -7.83 -4.14 6.26
CA VAL A 57 -7.35 -4.13 4.86
C VAL A 57 -6.21 -5.11 4.68
N ILE A 58 -5.25 -5.13 5.61
CA ILE A 58 -4.19 -6.12 5.57
C ILE A 58 -4.72 -7.51 6.01
N GLY A 59 -5.86 -7.61 6.67
CA GLY A 59 -6.44 -8.88 7.09
C GLY A 59 -5.86 -9.40 8.41
N HIS A 60 -5.48 -8.49 9.31
CA HIS A 60 -5.21 -8.88 10.69
C HIS A 60 -6.52 -9.28 11.36
N VAL A 61 -6.43 -10.26 12.24
CA VAL A 61 -7.58 -10.75 13.00
C VAL A 61 -7.86 -9.76 14.13
N PRO A 62 -9.07 -9.17 14.21
CA PRO A 62 -9.41 -8.27 15.30
C PRO A 62 -9.49 -9.02 16.63
N THR A 63 -9.50 -8.29 17.74
CA THR A 63 -9.68 -8.88 19.07
C THR A 63 -10.98 -9.67 19.16
N ALA A 64 -11.04 -10.64 20.08
CA ALA A 64 -12.23 -11.47 20.27
C ALA A 64 -13.49 -10.63 20.54
N LEU A 65 -13.36 -9.56 21.35
CA LEU A 65 -14.46 -8.65 21.65
C LEU A 65 -14.99 -7.95 20.39
N VAL A 66 -14.10 -7.35 19.60
CA VAL A 66 -14.48 -6.67 18.35
C VAL A 66 -15.10 -7.66 17.38
N ARG A 67 -14.53 -8.87 17.24
CA ARG A 67 -15.09 -9.92 16.37
C ARG A 67 -16.47 -10.39 16.82
N THR A 68 -16.74 -10.47 18.12
CA THR A 68 -18.06 -10.88 18.64
C THR A 68 -19.13 -9.85 18.29
N TYR A 69 -18.84 -8.56 18.47
CA TYR A 69 -19.86 -7.50 18.36
C TYR A 69 -19.88 -6.79 16.99
N ASN A 70 -18.74 -6.66 16.32
CA ASN A 70 -18.62 -6.03 15.01
C ASN A 70 -18.46 -7.08 13.91
N GLN A 71 -19.59 -7.51 13.35
CA GLN A 71 -19.68 -8.51 12.27
C GLN A 71 -19.59 -7.88 10.86
N SER A 72 -19.43 -6.56 10.76
CA SER A 72 -19.41 -5.86 9.46
C SER A 72 -18.13 -6.19 8.68
N ASP A 73 -18.27 -6.48 7.39
CA ASP A 73 -17.14 -6.66 6.47
C ASP A 73 -16.42 -5.34 6.13
N ARG A 74 -17.07 -4.20 6.40
CA ARG A 74 -16.60 -2.84 6.15
C ARG A 74 -16.06 -2.63 4.72
N LEU A 75 -16.63 -3.31 3.72
CA LEU A 75 -16.10 -3.29 2.35
C LEU A 75 -16.00 -1.89 1.75
N LYS A 76 -16.99 -1.02 2.01
CA LYS A 76 -16.99 0.37 1.50
C LYS A 76 -15.79 1.17 2.01
N VAL A 77 -15.51 1.11 3.31
CA VAL A 77 -14.40 1.87 3.90
C VAL A 77 -13.04 1.25 3.59
N LYS A 78 -12.96 -0.09 3.46
CA LYS A 78 -11.75 -0.75 2.95
C LYS A 78 -11.43 -0.32 1.53
N ARG A 79 -12.45 -0.22 0.66
CA ARG A 79 -12.30 0.29 -0.70
C ARG A 79 -11.80 1.72 -0.69
N ASP A 80 -12.43 2.61 0.07
CA ASP A 80 -12.00 4.00 0.18
C ASP A 80 -10.53 4.13 0.64
N ALA A 81 -10.14 3.37 1.66
CA ALA A 81 -8.75 3.31 2.12
C ALA A 81 -7.77 2.86 1.02
N LEU A 82 -8.13 1.82 0.26
CA LEU A 82 -7.31 1.34 -0.85
C LEU A 82 -7.27 2.32 -2.03
N THR A 83 -8.35 3.05 -2.30
CA THR A 83 -8.39 4.11 -3.33
C THR A 83 -7.50 5.28 -2.95
N ARG A 84 -7.48 5.69 -1.67
CA ARG A 84 -6.54 6.71 -1.19
C ARG A 84 -5.09 6.24 -1.34
N TRP A 85 -4.83 4.99 -0.99
CA TRP A 85 -3.50 4.40 -1.14
C TRP A 85 -3.06 4.31 -2.61
N GLU A 86 -3.96 3.92 -3.51
CA GLU A 86 -3.72 3.93 -4.95
C GLU A 86 -3.33 5.34 -5.43
N GLY A 87 -4.08 6.37 -5.06
CA GLY A 87 -3.75 7.75 -5.40
C GLY A 87 -2.36 8.18 -4.93
N ALA A 88 -2.02 7.88 -3.68
CA ALA A 88 -0.69 8.17 -3.13
C ALA A 88 0.43 7.39 -3.84
N LEU A 89 0.19 6.12 -4.19
CA LEU A 89 1.15 5.27 -4.89
C LEU A 89 1.39 5.74 -6.33
N LEU A 90 0.35 6.18 -7.03
CA LEU A 90 0.45 6.75 -8.37
C LEU A 90 1.30 8.02 -8.36
N ALA A 91 1.08 8.92 -7.40
CA ALA A 91 1.90 10.12 -7.22
C ALA A 91 3.38 9.77 -6.95
N LEU A 92 3.65 8.82 -6.05
CA LEU A 92 5.03 8.37 -5.75
C LEU A 92 5.76 7.78 -6.96
N THR A 93 5.02 7.16 -7.88
CA THR A 93 5.61 6.51 -9.07
C THR A 93 5.66 7.42 -10.28
N GLY A 94 5.24 8.69 -10.16
CA GLY A 94 5.11 9.62 -11.28
C GLY A 94 4.10 9.15 -12.32
N ARG A 95 3.18 8.24 -11.94
CA ARG A 95 2.09 7.72 -12.78
C ARG A 95 0.79 8.43 -12.46
N GLU A 96 0.85 9.74 -12.30
CA GLU A 96 -0.34 10.54 -12.06
C GLU A 96 -1.35 10.27 -13.18
N THR A 97 -2.55 9.81 -12.82
CA THR A 97 -3.66 9.86 -13.75
C THR A 97 -3.92 11.33 -14.03
N ALA A 98 -3.73 11.75 -15.28
CA ALA A 98 -4.09 13.09 -15.72
C ALA A 98 -5.56 13.34 -15.34
N SER A 99 -5.78 14.05 -14.24
CA SER A 99 -7.09 14.48 -13.81
C SER A 99 -7.33 15.84 -14.42
N ASN A 100 -8.42 15.96 -15.18
CA ASN A 100 -8.83 17.21 -15.83
C ASN A 100 -9.37 18.23 -14.80
N VAL A 101 -9.28 17.94 -13.51
CA VAL A 101 -9.84 18.73 -12.42
C VAL A 101 -8.69 19.40 -11.67
N VAL A 102 -8.57 20.72 -11.84
CA VAL A 102 -7.65 21.57 -11.09
C VAL A 102 -8.43 22.30 -10.00
N ALA A 103 -8.00 22.18 -8.74
CA ALA A 103 -8.56 22.96 -7.65
C ALA A 103 -8.19 24.44 -7.84
N MET A 104 -9.17 25.27 -8.15
CA MET A 104 -8.97 26.72 -8.25
C MET A 104 -8.85 27.31 -6.84
N LYS A 105 -7.77 28.08 -6.59
CA LYS A 105 -7.68 28.91 -5.39
C LYS A 105 -8.81 29.93 -5.44
N VAL A 106 -9.68 29.92 -4.44
CA VAL A 106 -10.66 31.01 -4.25
C VAL A 106 -9.88 32.26 -3.89
N GLY A 107 -9.82 33.21 -4.82
CA GLY A 107 -9.18 34.50 -4.63
C GLY A 107 -9.89 35.27 -3.52
N LYS A 108 -9.11 35.92 -2.66
CA LYS A 108 -9.60 36.91 -1.69
C LYS A 108 -9.66 38.28 -2.34
#